data_AF-A0AAV9BJW2-F1
#
_entry.id   AF-A0AAV9BJW2-F1
#
_cell.length_a   1.000
_cell.length_b   1.000
_cell.length_c   1.000
_cell.angle_alpha   90.00
_cell.angle_beta   90.00
_cell.angle_gamma   90.00
#
_symmetry.space_group_name_H-M   'P 1'
#
loop_
_entity.id
_entity.type
_entity.pdbx_description
1 polymer ?
#
loop_
_entity_poly.entity_id
_entity_poly.type
_entity_poly.pdbx_seq_one_letter_code
_entity_poly.pdbx_strand_id
1 'polypeptide(L)'
;MAWREKSKALWLKAGDNNTKFFHKMASQRRCINRILAMQIDGNLHEGQEVIKRGLVDHFKRNFRKRRGWKPAWADNTLPRLSADFVELLEAPIGEARSM
;
A
#
# COMPACT_ATOMS: atom_id res chain seq x y z
N MET A 1 -14.22 2.21 -30.09
CA MET A 1 -14.68 3.40 -29.34
C MET A 1 -16.11 3.24 -28.79
N ALA A 2 -17.11 2.89 -29.61
CA ALA A 2 -18.52 2.79 -29.18
C ALA A 2 -18.83 1.87 -27.98
N TRP A 3 -18.00 0.87 -27.71
CA TRP A 3 -18.18 -0.09 -26.63
C TRP A 3 -17.85 0.50 -25.24
N ARG A 4 -16.94 1.46 -25.17
CA ARG A 4 -16.59 2.17 -23.92
C ARG A 4 -17.69 3.13 -23.47
N GLU A 5 -18.30 3.84 -24.41
CA GLU A 5 -19.41 4.76 -24.13
C GLU A 5 -20.69 4.01 -23.75
N LYS A 6 -21.04 2.96 -24.51
CA LYS A 6 -22.18 2.09 -24.18
C LYS A 6 -22.02 1.42 -22.82
N SER A 7 -20.80 0.98 -22.48
CA SER A 7 -20.45 0.43 -21.16
C SER A 7 -20.67 1.43 -20.03
N LYS A 8 -20.18 2.68 -20.17
CA LYS A 8 -20.38 3.74 -19.17
C LYS A 8 -21.86 4.09 -18.97
N ALA A 9 -22.63 4.22 -20.05
CA ALA A 9 -24.06 4.51 -19.97
C ALA A 9 -24.85 3.37 -19.31
N LEU A 10 -24.48 2.11 -19.60
CA LEU A 10 -25.05 0.94 -18.92
C LEU A 10 -24.71 0.93 -17.43
N TRP A 11 -23.48 1.28 -17.06
CA TRP A 11 -23.03 1.36 -15.66
C TRP A 11 -23.77 2.44 -14.87
N LEU A 12 -23.92 3.63 -15.45
CA LEU A 12 -24.69 4.73 -14.86
C LEU A 12 -26.16 4.35 -14.64
N LYS A 13 -26.77 3.62 -15.58
CA LYS A 13 -28.17 3.19 -15.51
C LYS A 13 -28.40 2.00 -14.58
N ALA A 14 -27.44 1.07 -14.51
CA ALA A 14 -27.50 -0.10 -13.63
C ALA A 14 -27.21 0.28 -12.17
N GLY A 15 -26.45 1.36 -11.92
CA GLY A 15 -25.98 1.71 -10.59
C GLY A 15 -25.10 0.61 -9.98
N ASP A 16 -25.06 0.51 -8.65
CA ASP A 16 -24.28 -0.50 -7.92
C ASP A 16 -24.87 -1.94 -8.01
N ASN A 17 -25.77 -2.20 -8.95
CA ASN A 17 -26.36 -3.53 -9.15
C ASN A 17 -25.40 -4.57 -9.74
N ASN A 18 -24.15 -4.18 -10.05
CA ASN A 18 -23.11 -5.13 -10.46
C ASN A 18 -22.34 -5.75 -9.28
N THR A 19 -22.84 -5.57 -8.05
CA THR A 19 -22.32 -6.14 -6.79
C THR A 19 -22.03 -7.63 -6.89
N LYS A 20 -22.90 -8.47 -7.49
CA LYS A 20 -22.68 -9.93 -7.53
C LYS A 20 -21.39 -10.34 -8.28
N PHE A 21 -21.08 -9.68 -9.40
CA PHE A 21 -19.87 -9.95 -10.17
C PHE A 21 -18.61 -9.54 -9.40
N PHE A 22 -18.61 -8.32 -8.84
CA PHE A 22 -17.49 -7.81 -8.07
C PHE A 22 -17.30 -8.55 -6.74
N HIS A 23 -18.38 -8.95 -6.07
CA HIS A 23 -18.33 -9.79 -4.88
C HIS A 23 -17.76 -11.17 -5.20
N LYS A 24 -18.15 -11.79 -6.32
CA LYS A 24 -17.57 -13.07 -6.75
C LYS A 24 -16.07 -12.93 -7.04
N MET A 25 -15.67 -11.88 -7.77
CA MET A 25 -14.26 -11.59 -8.05
C MET A 25 -13.46 -11.33 -6.77
N ALA A 26 -13.99 -10.55 -5.82
CA ALA A 26 -13.36 -10.26 -4.54
C ALA A 26 -13.27 -11.51 -3.64
N SER A 27 -14.31 -12.34 -3.63
CA SER A 27 -14.32 -13.61 -2.89
C SER A 27 -13.31 -14.61 -3.46
N GLN A 28 -13.25 -14.73 -4.79
CA GLN A 28 -12.27 -15.59 -5.46
C GLN A 28 -10.84 -15.10 -5.20
N ARG A 29 -10.58 -13.79 -5.29
CA ARG A 29 -9.30 -13.20 -4.89
C ARG A 29 -8.97 -13.47 -3.42
N ARG A 30 -9.94 -13.36 -2.51
CA ARG A 30 -9.76 -13.69 -1.09
C ARG A 30 -9.41 -15.16 -0.89
N CYS A 31 -10.03 -16.07 -1.65
CA CYS A 31 -9.74 -17.50 -1.59
C CYS A 31 -8.32 -17.81 -2.09
N ILE A 32 -7.94 -17.27 -3.26
CA ILE A 32 -6.61 -17.47 -3.86
C ILE A 32 -5.52 -16.88 -2.96
N ASN A 33 -5.75 -15.70 -2.39
CA ASN A 33 -4.78 -15.02 -1.53
C ASN A 33 -4.83 -15.50 -0.07
N ARG A 34 -5.62 -16.54 0.24
CA ARG A 34 -5.67 -17.09 1.60
C ARG A 34 -4.42 -17.93 1.84
N ILE A 35 -3.55 -17.45 2.72
CA ILE A 35 -2.44 -18.24 3.23
C ILE A 35 -3.03 -19.33 4.14
N LEU A 36 -3.01 -20.58 3.68
CA LEU A 36 -3.58 -21.73 4.40
C LEU A 36 -2.66 -22.26 5.50
N ALA A 37 -1.37 -22.29 5.22
CA ALA A 37 -0.33 -22.76 6.14
C ALA A 37 0.94 -21.93 5.96
N MET A 38 1.75 -21.85 7.01
CA MET A 38 3.05 -21.18 6.99
C MET A 38 4.04 -21.94 7.86
N GLN A 39 5.27 -22.10 7.37
CA GLN A 39 6.35 -22.67 8.16
C GLN A 39 7.00 -21.58 9.01
N ILE A 40 7.02 -21.76 10.32
CA ILE A 40 7.64 -20.83 11.28
C ILE A 40 8.60 -21.64 12.15
N ASP A 41 9.86 -21.23 12.22
CA ASP A 41 10.89 -21.84 13.07
C ASP A 41 11.00 -23.39 12.88
N GLY A 42 10.76 -23.87 11.65
CA GLY A 42 10.84 -25.28 11.26
C GLY A 42 9.52 -26.05 11.28
N ASN A 43 8.49 -25.56 11.97
CA ASN A 43 7.20 -26.23 12.12
C ASN A 43 6.14 -25.66 11.17
N LEU A 44 5.28 -26.53 10.64
CA LEU A 44 4.14 -26.12 9.82
C LEU A 44 2.99 -25.69 10.72
N HIS A 45 2.53 -24.45 10.55
CA HIS A 45 1.38 -23.92 11.26
C HIS A 45 0.21 -23.73 10.30
N GLU A 46 -0.93 -24.32 10.66
CA GLU A 46 -2.20 -24.14 9.98
C GLU A 46 -3.10 -23.24 10.83
N GLY A 47 -3.89 -22.39 10.17
CA GLY A 47 -4.83 -21.50 10.84
C GLY A 47 -4.40 -20.04 10.85
N GLN A 48 -5.34 -19.18 10.48
CA GLN A 48 -5.07 -17.78 10.15
C GLN A 48 -4.60 -16.96 11.35
N GLU A 49 -5.05 -17.27 12.56
CA GLU A 49 -4.64 -16.57 13.78
C GLU A 49 -3.22 -16.94 14.22
N VAL A 50 -2.85 -18.22 14.08
CA VAL A 50 -1.49 -18.70 14.38
C VAL A 50 -0.49 -18.09 13.39
N ILE A 51 -0.83 -18.10 12.10
CA ILE A 51 -0.02 -17.49 11.04
C ILE A 51 0.15 -15.99 11.26
N LYS A 52 -0.94 -15.24 11.56
CA LYS A 52 -0.86 -13.79 11.88
C LYS A 52 0.06 -13.52 13.05
N ARG A 53 -0.10 -14.27 14.15
CA ARG A 53 0.72 -14.09 15.35
C ARG A 53 2.20 -14.39 15.07
N GLY A 54 2.46 -15.52 14.42
CA GLY A 54 3.81 -15.93 14.04
C GLY A 54 4.50 -14.93 13.11
N LEU A 55 3.77 -14.37 12.14
CA LEU A 55 4.26 -13.32 11.26
C LEU A 55 4.66 -12.06 12.04
N VAL A 56 3.77 -11.58 12.92
CA VAL A 56 4.02 -10.40 13.77
C VAL A 56 5.24 -10.63 14.66
N ASP A 57 5.33 -11.79 15.30
CA ASP A 57 6.44 -12.11 16.21
C ASP A 57 7.77 -12.31 15.46
N HIS A 58 7.74 -12.90 14.27
CA HIS A 58 8.90 -13.01 13.39
C HIS A 58 9.46 -11.64 13.01
N PHE A 59 8.60 -10.74 12.51
CA PHE A 59 9.03 -9.40 12.14
C PHE A 59 9.44 -8.56 13.34
N LYS A 60 8.73 -8.62 14.47
CA LYS A 60 9.16 -7.96 15.72
C LYS A 60 10.58 -8.37 16.13
N ARG A 61 10.89 -9.67 16.06
CA ARG A 61 12.23 -10.20 16.33
C ARG A 61 13.26 -9.67 15.32
N ASN A 62 12.96 -9.69 14.03
CA ASN A 62 13.87 -9.21 12.98
C ASN A 62 14.14 -7.71 13.04
N PHE A 63 13.12 -6.88 13.26
CA PHE A 63 13.29 -5.43 13.38
C PHE A 63 14.01 -5.06 14.68
N ARG A 64 13.85 -5.82 15.76
CA ARG A 64 14.70 -5.67 16.96
C ARG A 64 16.16 -6.00 16.70
N LYS A 65 16.47 -6.98 15.83
CA LYS A 65 17.85 -7.33 15.45
C LYS A 65 18.49 -6.27 14.55
N ARG A 66 17.71 -5.52 13.76
CA ARG A 66 18.18 -4.40 12.94
C ARG A 66 18.06 -3.06 13.68
N ARG A 67 18.84 -2.85 14.74
CA ARG A 67 18.95 -1.52 15.40
C ARG A 67 19.88 -0.53 14.68
N GLY A 68 20.52 -0.95 13.59
CA GLY A 68 21.56 -0.15 12.94
C GLY A 68 21.27 0.24 11.49
N TRP A 69 20.07 -0.02 10.95
CA TRP A 69 19.76 0.53 9.63
C TRP A 69 19.48 2.02 9.78
N LYS A 70 20.54 2.79 9.65
CA LYS A 70 20.48 4.19 9.30
C LYS A 70 20.80 4.29 7.81
N PRO A 71 19.93 4.93 7.00
CA PRO A 71 20.36 5.30 5.66
C PRO A 71 21.58 6.22 5.78
N ALA A 72 22.46 6.21 4.78
CA ALA A 72 23.75 6.93 4.84
C ALA A 72 23.63 8.44 5.14
N TRP A 73 22.46 9.03 4.89
CA TRP A 73 22.15 10.42 5.23
C TRP A 73 21.74 10.66 6.69
N ALA A 74 21.47 9.63 7.48
CA ALA A 74 20.98 9.76 8.85
C ALA A 74 22.08 9.97 9.91
N ASP A 75 23.35 9.79 9.54
CA ASP A 75 24.52 10.16 10.37
C ASP A 75 25.19 11.46 9.90
N ASN A 76 24.91 11.90 8.68
CA ASN A 76 25.35 13.20 8.19
C ASN A 76 24.25 14.21 8.50
N THR A 77 24.62 15.33 9.15
CA THR A 77 23.76 16.51 9.21
C THR A 77 23.25 16.80 7.81
N LEU A 78 21.94 16.57 7.56
CA LEU A 78 21.34 16.91 6.28
C LEU A 78 21.71 18.35 5.96
N PRO A 79 22.16 18.67 4.74
CA PRO A 79 22.45 20.06 4.39
C PRO A 79 21.20 20.89 4.66
N ARG A 80 21.34 21.86 5.56
CA ARG A 80 20.25 22.78 5.89
C ARG A 80 20.00 23.64 4.66
N LEU A 81 18.74 23.73 4.25
CA LEU A 81 18.35 24.66 3.20
C LEU A 81 18.72 26.09 3.61
N SER A 82 19.20 26.88 2.66
CA SER A 82 19.40 28.31 2.87
C SER A 82 18.05 28.97 3.21
N ALA A 83 18.09 30.06 3.99
CA ALA A 83 16.89 30.80 4.36
C ALA A 83 16.06 31.19 3.12
N ASP A 84 16.75 31.66 2.08
CA ASP A 84 16.14 32.05 0.80
C ASP A 84 15.35 30.91 0.13
N PHE A 85 15.84 29.67 0.21
CA PHE A 85 15.15 28.53 -0.39
C PHE A 85 13.96 28.07 0.47
N VAL A 86 14.05 28.22 1.79
CA VAL A 86 12.90 27.97 2.69
C VAL A 86 11.78 28.96 2.37
N GLU A 87 12.11 30.25 2.22
CA GLU A 87 11.16 31.29 1.86
C GLU A 87 10.53 31.04 0.48
N LEU A 88 11.32 30.56 -0.49
CA LEU A 88 10.82 30.16 -1.81
C LEU A 88 9.84 28.98 -1.76
N LEU A 89 10.07 27.99 -0.88
CA LEU A 89 9.20 26.83 -0.73
C LEU A 89 7.92 27.14 0.05
N GLU A 90 7.97 28.09 0.98
CA GLU A 90 6.82 28.54 1.77
C GLU A 90 5.94 29.53 1.00
N ALA A 91 6.44 30.08 -0.11
CA ALA A 91 5.63 30.91 -0.99
C ALA A 91 4.42 30.13 -1.55
N PRO A 92 3.26 30.78 -1.69
CA PRO A 92 2.10 30.15 -2.32
C PRO A 92 2.46 29.71 -3.74
N ILE A 93 2.16 28.45 -4.06
CA ILE A 93 2.35 27.91 -5.40
C ILE A 93 1.43 28.68 -6.35
N GLY A 94 1.98 29.72 -6.97
CA GLY A 94 1.30 30.46 -8.02
C GLY A 94 1.17 29.57 -9.24
N GLU A 95 -0.04 29.44 -9.78
CA GLU A 95 -0.24 28.88 -11.11
C GLU A 95 0.61 29.67 -12.09
N ALA A 96 1.66 29.05 -12.62
CA ALA A 96 2.38 29.59 -13.76
C ALA A 96 1.35 29.72 -14.89
N ARG A 97 0.91 30.96 -15.15
CA ARG A 97 0.15 31.31 -16.34
C ARG A 97 0.93 30.80 -17.54
N SER A 98 0.40 29.73 -18.14
CA SER A 98 0.80 29.29 -19.47
C SER A 98 0.57 30.47 -20.42
N MET A 99 1.64 30.96 -21.01
CA MET A 99 1.56 31.75 -22.23
C MET A 99 1.79 30.79 -23.40
#